data_AF-A0A9D0THY1-F1
#
_entry.id   AF-A0A9D0THY1-F1
#
_cell.length_a   1.000
_cell.length_b   1.000
_cell.length_c   1.000
_cell.angle_alpha   90.00
_cell.angle_beta   90.00
_cell.angle_gamma   90.00
#
_symmetry.space_group_name_H-M   'P 1'
#
loop_
_entity.id
_entity.type
_entity.pdbx_description
1 polymer ?
#
loop_
_entity_poly.entity_id
_entity_poly.type
_entity_poly.pdbx_seq_one_letter_code
_entity_poly.pdbx_strand_id
1 'polypeptide(L)'
;MATPMKNGLDTKAIQRITQAFSSLSPGFPCQSFQKKAEAGIRGLALRQRVDFLTDLLSTCLPEDFSAAAEQLKHIPDHWDPGDEADPLRKFAAWPMIDYAARFGLNEPEISLALLKRLTALFTAEFAIRPFLIKHTQITLAELSAWCNDPSPHVRRLVSEGTRPRLPWGQRLPLFIEDPSPVLALLEHLKDDPSDMVRRSVANNLNDIAKDHPEVVIQRCTDWKADASHHREK
;
A
#
# COMPACT_ATOMS: atom_id res chain seq x y z
N MET A 1 2.01 20.12 21.16
CA MET A 1 0.78 19.49 20.62
C MET A 1 1.19 18.58 19.48
N ALA A 2 0.62 17.38 19.38
CA ALA A 2 0.90 16.49 18.25
C ALA A 2 0.38 17.11 16.94
N THR A 3 1.20 17.11 15.89
CA THR A 3 0.80 17.58 14.57
C THR A 3 -0.32 16.69 14.00
N PRO A 4 -1.46 17.25 13.53
CA PRO A 4 -2.52 16.46 12.91
C PRO A 4 -2.02 15.63 11.73
N MET A 5 -2.42 14.35 11.63
CA MET A 5 -1.96 13.43 10.58
C MET A 5 -2.21 13.94 9.15
N LYS A 6 -3.28 14.72 8.93
CA LYS A 6 -3.58 15.35 7.63
C LYS A 6 -2.45 16.24 7.12
N ASN A 7 -1.61 16.78 8.01
CA ASN A 7 -0.49 17.65 7.65
C ASN A 7 0.66 16.87 6.96
N GLY A 8 0.63 15.53 6.98
CA GLY A 8 1.47 14.70 6.12
C GLY A 8 1.19 14.84 4.63
N LEU A 9 0.03 15.41 4.27
CA LEU A 9 -0.37 15.77 2.91
C LEU A 9 -0.61 17.28 2.85
N ASP A 10 0.45 18.05 3.06
CA ASP A 10 0.41 19.51 2.97
C ASP A 10 1.48 20.02 1.98
N THR A 11 1.84 21.30 2.05
CA THR A 11 2.84 21.95 1.17
C THR A 11 4.09 21.11 0.93
N LYS A 12 4.73 20.55 1.97
CA LYS A 12 5.94 19.71 1.80
C LYS A 12 5.69 18.46 0.96
N ALA A 13 4.52 17.83 1.13
CA ALA A 13 4.14 16.65 0.35
C ALA A 13 3.85 17.00 -1.11
N ILE A 14 3.15 18.12 -1.34
CA ILE A 14 2.87 18.64 -2.68
C ILE A 14 4.17 18.95 -3.41
N GLN A 15 5.12 19.61 -2.74
CA GLN A 15 6.44 19.90 -3.28
C GLN A 15 7.21 18.63 -3.65
N ARG A 16 7.18 17.61 -2.78
CA ARG A 16 7.83 16.32 -3.05
C ARG A 16 7.24 15.61 -4.28
N ILE A 17 5.91 15.55 -4.37
CA ILE A 17 5.22 14.99 -5.54
C ILE A 17 5.63 15.76 -6.80
N THR A 18 5.54 17.10 -6.75
CA THR A 18 5.87 17.97 -7.88
C THR A 18 7.32 17.81 -8.34
N GLN A 19 8.26 17.72 -7.40
CA GLN A 19 9.68 17.54 -7.70
C GLN A 19 9.96 16.19 -8.38
N ALA A 20 9.36 15.11 -7.88
CA ALA A 20 9.51 13.78 -8.48
C ALA A 20 9.03 13.77 -9.94
N PHE A 21 7.86 14.38 -10.22
CA PHE A 21 7.36 14.50 -11.58
C PHE A 21 8.16 15.45 -12.46
N SER A 22 8.65 16.57 -11.93
CA SER A 22 9.49 17.52 -12.68
C SER A 22 10.78 16.87 -13.18
N SER A 23 11.34 15.93 -12.41
CA SER A 23 12.54 15.19 -12.80
C SER A 23 12.26 14.08 -13.81
N LEU A 24 11.03 13.56 -13.85
CA LEU A 24 10.64 12.44 -14.68
C LEU A 24 10.07 12.86 -16.05
N SER A 25 9.21 13.87 -16.07
CA SER A 25 8.44 14.26 -17.26
C SER A 25 8.46 15.78 -17.45
N PRO A 26 9.19 16.29 -18.47
CA PRO A 26 9.21 17.72 -18.80
C PRO A 26 7.83 18.30 -19.12
N GLY A 27 6.85 17.46 -19.48
CA GLY A 27 5.47 17.85 -19.77
C GLY A 27 4.57 17.99 -18.54
N PHE A 28 5.01 17.59 -17.34
CA PHE A 28 4.19 17.69 -16.14
C PHE A 28 4.00 19.17 -15.73
N PRO A 29 2.75 19.66 -15.56
CA PRO A 29 2.46 21.08 -15.34
C PRO A 29 2.71 21.49 -13.89
N CYS A 30 3.96 21.44 -13.44
CA CYS A 30 4.40 21.58 -12.04
C CYS A 30 3.79 22.79 -11.32
N GLN A 31 3.90 23.98 -11.91
CA GLN A 31 3.39 25.22 -11.30
C GLN A 31 1.85 25.20 -11.14
N SER A 32 1.14 24.69 -12.15
CA SER A 32 -0.32 24.60 -12.13
C SER A 32 -0.80 23.56 -11.11
N PHE A 33 -0.14 22.39 -11.09
CA PHE A 33 -0.41 21.33 -10.12
C PHE A 33 -0.21 21.83 -8.69
N GLN A 34 0.94 22.41 -8.37
CA GLN A 34 1.25 22.88 -7.02
C GLN A 34 0.24 23.94 -6.55
N LYS A 35 -0.07 24.93 -7.39
CA LYS A 35 -1.02 25.99 -7.05
C LYS A 35 -2.42 25.44 -6.78
N LYS A 36 -2.92 24.54 -7.63
CA LYS A 36 -4.23 23.90 -7.46
C LYS A 36 -4.25 23.01 -6.22
N ALA A 37 -3.18 22.25 -6.00
CA ALA A 37 -3.02 21.36 -4.86
C ALA A 37 -3.10 22.15 -3.55
N GLU A 38 -2.25 23.16 -3.36
CA GLU A 38 -2.18 23.99 -2.14
C GLU A 38 -3.47 24.75 -1.84
N ALA A 39 -4.21 25.16 -2.88
CA ALA A 39 -5.51 25.79 -2.72
C ALA A 39 -6.59 24.77 -2.30
N GLY A 40 -6.64 23.62 -2.97
CA GLY A 40 -7.72 22.65 -2.82
C GLY A 40 -7.64 21.76 -1.58
N ILE A 41 -6.45 21.54 -1.00
CA ILE A 41 -6.32 20.72 0.23
C ILE A 41 -6.76 21.46 1.51
N ARG A 42 -7.02 22.76 1.44
CA ARG A 42 -7.42 23.58 2.60
C ARG A 42 -8.77 23.12 3.11
N GLY A 43 -8.89 22.90 4.42
CA GLY A 43 -10.12 22.42 5.05
C GLY A 43 -10.41 20.92 4.88
N LEU A 44 -9.74 20.21 3.97
CA LEU A 44 -9.95 18.77 3.76
C LEU A 44 -9.36 17.93 4.90
N ALA A 45 -10.10 16.86 5.27
CA ALA A 45 -9.60 15.79 6.12
C ALA A 45 -8.56 14.92 5.39
N LEU A 46 -7.83 14.07 6.12
CA LEU A 46 -6.71 13.27 5.57
C LEU A 46 -7.11 12.48 4.32
N ARG A 47 -8.19 11.69 4.39
CA ARG A 47 -8.64 10.88 3.24
C ARG A 47 -9.07 11.74 2.05
N GLN A 48 -9.80 12.83 2.31
CA GLN A 48 -10.21 13.78 1.26
C GLN A 48 -9.00 14.43 0.57
N ARG A 49 -7.89 14.67 1.29
CA ARG A 49 -6.64 15.15 0.67
C ARG A 49 -6.00 14.11 -0.24
N VAL A 50 -6.01 12.83 0.14
CA VAL A 50 -5.56 11.74 -0.73
C VAL A 50 -6.38 11.73 -2.01
N ASP A 51 -7.71 11.63 -1.87
CA ASP A 51 -8.63 11.53 -3.00
C ASP A 51 -8.51 12.75 -3.95
N PHE A 52 -8.45 13.96 -3.40
CA PHE A 52 -8.28 15.19 -4.17
C PHE A 52 -6.96 15.24 -4.92
N LEU A 53 -5.84 14.88 -4.27
CA LEU A 53 -4.53 14.87 -4.92
C LEU A 53 -4.43 13.78 -5.99
N THR A 54 -5.04 12.61 -5.77
CA THR A 54 -5.13 11.54 -6.76
C THR A 54 -5.92 11.99 -7.99
N ASP A 55 -7.04 12.68 -7.81
CA ASP A 55 -7.83 13.25 -8.91
C ASP A 55 -7.06 14.36 -9.63
N LEU A 56 -6.37 15.23 -8.90
CA LEU A 56 -5.57 16.27 -9.52
C LEU A 56 -4.42 15.69 -10.36
N LEU A 57 -3.77 14.63 -9.86
CA LEU A 57 -2.74 13.90 -10.61
C LEU A 57 -3.27 13.33 -11.93
N SER A 58 -4.49 12.77 -11.96
CA SER A 58 -5.06 12.23 -13.20
C SER A 58 -5.26 13.27 -14.28
N THR A 59 -5.49 14.54 -13.91
CA THR A 59 -5.58 15.64 -14.89
C THR A 59 -4.23 16.07 -15.47
N CYS A 60 -3.13 15.59 -14.89
CA CYS A 60 -1.75 15.95 -15.26
C CYS A 60 -0.98 14.78 -15.89
N LEU A 61 -1.50 13.57 -15.75
CA LEU A 61 -0.96 12.34 -16.32
C LEU A 61 -1.59 12.05 -17.69
N PRO A 62 -0.98 11.16 -18.51
CA PRO A 62 -1.62 10.65 -19.72
C PRO A 62 -3.04 10.11 -19.47
N GLU A 63 -3.94 10.29 -20.43
CA GLU A 63 -5.30 9.73 -20.38
C GLU A 63 -5.29 8.19 -20.43
N ASP A 64 -4.34 7.62 -21.18
CA ASP A 64 -4.12 6.17 -21.21
C ASP A 64 -3.48 5.70 -19.90
N PHE A 65 -4.16 4.77 -19.21
CA PHE A 65 -3.72 4.30 -17.91
C PHE A 65 -2.37 3.58 -17.98
N SER A 66 -2.11 2.77 -19.01
CA SER A 66 -0.82 2.09 -19.16
C SER A 66 0.33 3.08 -19.30
N ALA A 67 0.14 4.16 -20.07
CA ALA A 67 1.13 5.22 -20.21
C ALA A 67 1.34 6.00 -18.90
N ALA A 68 0.27 6.29 -18.16
CA ALA A 68 0.35 6.93 -16.84
C ALA A 68 1.05 6.02 -15.81
N ALA A 69 0.73 4.73 -15.80
CA ALA A 69 1.34 3.73 -14.93
C ALA A 69 2.83 3.56 -15.21
N GLU A 70 3.24 3.57 -16.49
CA GLU A 70 4.64 3.51 -16.87
C GLU A 70 5.42 4.72 -16.32
N GLN A 71 4.87 5.93 -16.39
CA GLN A 71 5.49 7.10 -15.74
C GLN A 71 5.59 6.89 -14.22
N LEU A 72 4.48 6.53 -13.57
CA LEU A 72 4.44 6.33 -12.11
C LEU A 72 5.45 5.29 -11.61
N LYS A 73 5.75 4.26 -12.41
CA LYS A 73 6.71 3.19 -12.07
C LYS A 73 8.13 3.70 -11.83
N HIS A 74 8.52 4.81 -12.46
CA HIS A 74 9.83 5.45 -12.33
C HIS A 74 9.90 6.49 -11.20
N ILE A 75 8.76 6.83 -10.56
CA ILE A 75 8.75 7.78 -9.43
C ILE A 75 9.71 7.41 -8.30
N PRO A 76 9.85 6.13 -7.88
CA PRO A 76 10.80 5.77 -6.83
C PRO A 76 12.25 6.17 -7.12
N ASP A 77 12.64 6.27 -8.40
CA ASP A 77 14.00 6.61 -8.83
C ASP A 77 14.28 8.12 -8.74
N HIS A 78 13.24 8.94 -8.59
CA HIS A 78 13.29 10.39 -8.43
C HIS A 78 12.72 10.86 -7.08
N TRP A 79 12.49 9.93 -6.15
CA TRP A 79 11.78 10.22 -4.90
C TRP A 79 12.70 10.83 -3.85
N ASP A 80 12.38 12.03 -3.39
CA ASP A 80 12.97 12.58 -2.15
C ASP A 80 12.40 11.81 -0.95
N PRO A 81 13.22 11.10 -0.14
CA PRO A 81 12.72 10.41 1.04
C PRO A 81 12.13 11.38 2.08
N GLY A 82 12.54 12.65 2.07
CA GLY A 82 12.14 13.64 3.06
C GLY A 82 12.86 13.50 4.40
N ASP A 83 12.58 14.44 5.29
CA ASP A 83 13.21 14.55 6.61
C ASP A 83 12.82 13.39 7.54
N GLU A 84 13.78 12.59 7.97
CA GLU A 84 13.58 11.47 8.89
C GLU A 84 12.95 11.87 10.23
N ALA A 85 13.06 13.15 10.64
CA ALA A 85 12.41 13.66 11.84
C ALA A 85 10.89 13.90 11.65
N ASP A 86 10.39 13.89 10.41
CA ASP A 86 8.97 14.01 10.10
C ASP A 86 8.33 12.61 9.95
N PRO A 87 7.55 12.13 10.95
CA PRO A 87 6.94 10.80 10.91
C PRO A 87 5.86 10.67 9.82
N LEU A 88 5.38 11.78 9.26
CA LEU A 88 4.33 11.80 8.25
C LEU A 88 4.87 11.97 6.83
N ARG A 89 6.19 12.12 6.64
CA ARG A 89 6.84 12.41 5.34
C ARG A 89 6.42 11.48 4.20
N LYS A 90 6.16 10.21 4.54
CA LYS A 90 5.80 9.15 3.58
C LYS A 90 4.38 9.29 3.02
N PHE A 91 3.49 10.02 3.69
CA PHE A 91 2.11 10.21 3.22
C PHE A 91 2.07 10.86 1.83
N ALA A 92 3.10 11.62 1.46
CA ALA A 92 3.24 12.20 0.12
C ALA A 92 3.15 11.18 -1.03
N ALA A 93 3.50 9.91 -0.81
CA ALA A 93 3.39 8.87 -1.84
C ALA A 93 1.96 8.32 -2.00
N TRP A 94 1.10 8.50 -1.00
CA TRP A 94 -0.23 7.88 -0.95
C TRP A 94 -1.09 8.20 -2.17
N PRO A 95 -1.20 9.46 -2.65
CA PRO A 95 -2.06 9.76 -3.79
C PRO A 95 -1.67 9.03 -5.08
N MET A 96 -0.37 8.79 -5.29
CA MET A 96 0.15 8.07 -6.46
C MET A 96 -0.05 6.55 -6.34
N ILE A 97 -0.05 6.02 -5.12
CA ILE A 97 -0.35 4.61 -4.87
C ILE A 97 -1.85 4.35 -5.08
N ASP A 98 -2.72 5.20 -4.53
CA ASP A 98 -4.17 5.08 -4.69
C ASP A 98 -4.62 5.36 -6.14
N TYR A 99 -3.82 6.07 -6.94
CA TYR A 99 -4.05 6.24 -8.38
C TYR A 99 -4.21 4.89 -9.11
N ALA A 100 -3.35 3.91 -8.80
CA ALA A 100 -3.40 2.59 -9.43
C ALA A 100 -4.76 1.90 -9.21
N ALA A 101 -5.30 1.96 -7.98
CA ALA A 101 -6.60 1.38 -7.68
C ALA A 101 -7.76 2.18 -8.28
N ARG A 102 -7.62 3.50 -8.34
CA ARG A 102 -8.69 4.40 -8.78
C ARG A 102 -8.90 4.38 -10.29
N PHE A 103 -7.81 4.33 -11.06
CA PHE A 103 -7.84 4.41 -12.52
C PHE A 103 -7.48 3.09 -13.21
N GLY A 104 -6.80 2.17 -12.53
CA GLY A 104 -6.31 0.91 -13.08
C GLY A 104 -7.11 -0.33 -12.75
N LEU A 105 -8.28 -0.21 -12.11
CA LEU A 105 -9.05 -1.36 -11.64
C LEU A 105 -9.49 -2.31 -12.77
N ASN A 106 -9.45 -1.90 -14.04
CA ASN A 106 -9.76 -2.76 -15.19
C ASN A 106 -8.51 -3.37 -15.86
N GLU A 107 -7.32 -3.03 -15.37
CA GLU A 107 -6.02 -3.49 -15.88
C GLU A 107 -5.18 -4.04 -14.70
N PRO A 108 -5.57 -5.20 -14.13
CA PRO A 108 -5.01 -5.70 -12.88
C PRO A 108 -3.51 -6.02 -12.99
N GLU A 109 -3.03 -6.57 -14.10
CA GLU A 109 -1.61 -6.90 -14.29
C GLU A 109 -0.72 -5.65 -14.16
N ILE A 110 -1.08 -4.58 -14.87
CA ILE A 110 -0.34 -3.30 -14.85
C ILE A 110 -0.43 -2.67 -13.46
N SER A 111 -1.63 -2.66 -12.88
CA SER A 111 -1.87 -2.06 -11.57
C SER A 111 -1.13 -2.78 -10.44
N LEU A 112 -1.14 -4.12 -10.42
CA LEU A 112 -0.46 -4.91 -9.41
C LEU A 112 1.06 -4.72 -9.51
N ALA A 113 1.62 -4.69 -10.73
CA ALA A 113 3.03 -4.39 -10.94
C ALA A 113 3.39 -2.97 -10.44
N LEU A 114 2.52 -1.98 -10.66
CA LEU A 114 2.71 -0.62 -10.18
C LEU A 114 2.63 -0.55 -8.65
N LEU A 115 1.63 -1.18 -8.02
CA LEU A 115 1.49 -1.24 -6.57
C LEU A 115 2.71 -1.89 -5.91
N LYS A 116 3.20 -2.99 -6.47
CA LYS A 116 4.45 -3.64 -6.04
C LYS A 116 5.62 -2.68 -6.04
N ARG A 117 5.76 -1.87 -7.11
CA ARG A 117 6.84 -0.90 -7.26
C ARG A 117 6.73 0.26 -6.27
N LEU A 118 5.53 0.76 -6.02
CA LEU A 118 5.31 1.96 -5.19
C LEU A 118 5.20 1.67 -3.69
N THR A 119 4.90 0.43 -3.27
CA THR A 119 4.58 0.13 -1.86
C THR A 119 5.72 0.45 -0.88
N ALA A 120 6.98 0.52 -1.33
CA ALA A 120 8.11 0.89 -0.48
C ALA A 120 8.13 2.38 -0.10
N LEU A 121 7.48 3.24 -0.89
CA LEU A 121 7.43 4.69 -0.62
C LEU A 121 6.51 5.01 0.57
N PHE A 122 5.45 4.23 0.76
CA PHE A 122 4.53 4.35 1.88
C PHE A 122 3.90 2.99 2.22
N THR A 123 2.82 2.62 1.53
CA THR A 123 2.16 1.31 1.58
C THR A 123 1.07 1.25 0.51
N ALA A 124 0.91 0.09 -0.13
CA ALA A 124 -0.21 -0.20 -1.03
C ALA A 124 -1.35 -0.98 -0.37
N GLU A 125 -1.35 -1.11 0.97
CA GLU A 125 -2.30 -1.93 1.72
C GLU A 125 -3.77 -1.55 1.52
N PHE A 126 -4.06 -0.29 1.18
CA PHE A 126 -5.41 0.18 0.85
C PHE A 126 -5.73 -0.06 -0.63
N ALA A 127 -4.81 0.31 -1.51
CA ALA A 127 -4.97 0.27 -2.96
C ALA A 127 -5.05 -1.15 -3.54
N ILE A 128 -4.46 -2.15 -2.87
CA ILE A 128 -4.54 -3.56 -3.31
C ILE A 128 -5.93 -4.18 -3.11
N ARG A 129 -6.74 -3.63 -2.21
CA ARG A 129 -7.99 -4.28 -1.73
C ARG A 129 -9.10 -4.32 -2.78
N PRO A 130 -9.32 -3.28 -3.60
CA PRO A 130 -10.24 -3.38 -4.74
C PRO A 130 -9.89 -4.53 -5.71
N PHE A 131 -8.60 -4.83 -5.90
CA PHE A 131 -8.16 -5.96 -6.73
C PHE A 131 -8.42 -7.31 -6.05
N LEU A 132 -8.19 -7.42 -4.74
CA LEU A 132 -8.56 -8.62 -3.97
C LEU A 132 -10.07 -8.94 -4.03
N ILE A 133 -10.91 -7.93 -4.26
CA ILE A 133 -12.37 -8.09 -4.38
C ILE A 133 -12.79 -8.39 -5.81
N LYS A 134 -12.34 -7.59 -6.79
CA LYS A 134 -12.81 -7.69 -8.19
C LYS A 134 -12.04 -8.74 -8.99
N HIS A 135 -10.77 -8.92 -8.67
CA HIS A 135 -9.76 -9.69 -9.41
C HIS A 135 -9.03 -10.66 -8.48
N THR A 136 -9.79 -11.38 -7.64
CA THR A 136 -9.26 -12.18 -6.53
C THR A 136 -8.21 -13.19 -6.97
N GLN A 137 -8.49 -13.97 -8.02
CA GLN A 137 -7.61 -15.06 -8.47
C GLN A 137 -6.24 -14.55 -8.92
N ILE A 138 -6.20 -13.57 -9.82
CA ILE A 138 -4.94 -12.99 -10.30
C ILE A 138 -4.18 -12.28 -9.19
N THR A 139 -4.89 -11.58 -8.30
CA THR A 139 -4.26 -10.87 -7.19
C THR A 139 -3.62 -11.86 -6.20
N LEU A 140 -4.29 -12.95 -5.85
CA LEU A 140 -3.73 -13.98 -4.97
C LEU A 140 -2.52 -14.70 -5.61
N ALA A 141 -2.55 -14.92 -6.93
CA ALA A 141 -1.42 -15.50 -7.65
C ALA A 141 -0.17 -14.60 -7.57
N GLU A 142 -0.34 -13.30 -7.81
CA GLU A 142 0.74 -12.32 -7.65
C GLU A 142 1.25 -12.27 -6.19
N LEU A 143 0.35 -12.20 -5.22
CA LEU A 143 0.72 -12.16 -3.81
C LEU A 143 1.49 -13.42 -3.37
N SER A 144 1.12 -14.59 -3.90
CA SER A 144 1.87 -15.83 -3.65
C SER A 144 3.29 -15.77 -4.18
N ALA A 145 3.51 -15.19 -5.37
CA ALA A 145 4.85 -14.97 -5.90
C ALA A 145 5.63 -13.94 -5.06
N TRP A 146 4.94 -12.91 -4.56
CA TRP A 146 5.53 -11.84 -3.77
C TRP A 146 5.96 -12.26 -2.36
N CYS A 147 5.52 -13.42 -1.86
CA CYS A 147 6.02 -13.98 -0.60
C CYS A 147 7.54 -14.16 -0.58
N ASN A 148 8.18 -14.35 -1.74
CA ASN A 148 9.63 -14.53 -1.87
C ASN A 148 10.34 -13.29 -2.41
N ASP A 149 9.67 -12.14 -2.49
CA ASP A 149 10.26 -10.92 -3.02
C ASP A 149 11.43 -10.44 -2.15
N PRO A 150 12.56 -9.97 -2.72
CA PRO A 150 13.67 -9.46 -1.92
C PRO A 150 13.29 -8.27 -1.03
N SER A 151 12.28 -7.48 -1.41
CA SER A 151 11.84 -6.33 -0.64
C SER A 151 10.94 -6.73 0.52
N PRO A 152 11.30 -6.41 1.78
CA PRO A 152 10.41 -6.65 2.92
C PRO A 152 9.13 -5.80 2.86
N HIS A 153 9.11 -4.69 2.12
CA HIS A 153 7.89 -3.89 1.92
C HIS A 153 6.87 -4.63 1.06
N VAL A 154 7.33 -5.34 0.03
CA VAL A 154 6.48 -6.15 -0.84
C VAL A 154 5.96 -7.38 -0.08
N ARG A 155 6.84 -8.10 0.64
CA ARG A 155 6.41 -9.23 1.49
C ARG A 155 5.43 -8.80 2.58
N ARG A 156 5.67 -7.64 3.20
CA ARG A 156 4.72 -7.08 4.18
C ARG A 156 3.38 -6.72 3.53
N LEU A 157 3.38 -6.20 2.29
CA LEU A 157 2.13 -5.92 1.57
C LEU A 157 1.29 -7.19 1.37
N VAL A 158 1.92 -8.34 1.14
CA VAL A 158 1.20 -9.63 1.04
C VAL A 158 0.40 -9.90 2.31
N SER A 159 1.04 -9.81 3.48
CA SER A 159 0.37 -10.00 4.76
C SER A 159 -0.62 -8.88 5.07
N GLU A 160 -0.22 -7.62 4.93
CA GLU A 160 -1.06 -6.49 5.37
C GLU A 160 -2.27 -6.26 4.46
N GLY A 161 -2.05 -6.33 3.15
CA GLY A 161 -3.07 -6.09 2.14
C GLY A 161 -4.22 -7.10 2.20
N THR A 162 -3.92 -8.33 2.65
CA THR A 162 -4.89 -9.43 2.79
C THR A 162 -5.56 -9.50 4.15
N ARG A 163 -5.23 -8.60 5.10
CA ARG A 163 -5.89 -8.56 6.42
C ARG A 163 -7.41 -8.47 6.27
N PRO A 164 -8.19 -9.40 6.86
CA PRO A 164 -9.65 -9.39 6.74
C PRO A 164 -10.27 -8.08 7.28
N ARG A 165 -9.69 -7.53 8.35
CA ARG A 165 -10.21 -6.39 9.13
C ARG A 165 -9.18 -5.25 9.29
N LEU A 166 -8.45 -4.94 8.21
CA LEU A 166 -7.46 -3.86 8.19
C LEU A 166 -8.04 -2.52 8.71
N PRO A 167 -7.42 -1.88 9.71
CA PRO A 167 -7.82 -0.55 10.16
C PRO A 167 -7.79 0.47 9.01
N TRP A 168 -8.84 1.31 8.92
CA TRP A 168 -9.03 2.32 7.86
C TRP A 168 -9.17 1.78 6.43
N GLY A 169 -8.91 0.49 6.21
CA GLY A 169 -9.15 -0.19 4.94
C GLY A 169 -10.56 -0.75 4.82
N GLN A 170 -11.00 -0.96 3.58
CA GLN A 170 -12.24 -1.67 3.27
C GLN A 170 -12.14 -3.11 3.79
N ARG A 171 -13.09 -3.64 4.57
CA ARG A 171 -13.04 -5.06 4.98
C ARG A 171 -13.05 -6.00 3.76
N LEU A 172 -12.51 -7.20 3.91
CA LEU A 172 -12.54 -8.24 2.88
C LEU A 172 -13.46 -9.38 3.33
N PRO A 173 -14.79 -9.30 3.09
CA PRO A 173 -15.73 -10.30 3.56
C PRO A 173 -15.36 -11.73 3.17
N LEU A 174 -14.82 -11.91 1.94
CA LEU A 174 -14.41 -13.22 1.46
C LEU A 174 -13.31 -13.89 2.32
N PHE A 175 -12.43 -13.10 2.94
CA PHE A 175 -11.39 -13.60 3.86
C PHE A 175 -11.83 -13.61 5.33
N ILE A 176 -12.93 -12.91 5.66
CA ILE A 176 -13.61 -13.07 6.94
C ILE A 176 -14.38 -14.40 6.94
N GLU A 177 -15.02 -14.74 5.83
CA GLU A 177 -15.78 -15.99 5.67
C GLU A 177 -14.85 -17.20 5.60
N ASP A 178 -13.86 -17.18 4.70
CA ASP A 178 -12.85 -18.23 4.57
C ASP A 178 -11.43 -17.64 4.64
N PRO A 179 -10.70 -17.82 5.76
CA PRO A 179 -9.34 -17.32 5.90
C PRO A 179 -8.30 -18.21 5.20
N SER A 180 -8.68 -19.35 4.61
CA SER A 180 -7.74 -20.34 4.05
C SER A 180 -6.75 -19.75 3.02
N PRO A 181 -7.17 -18.90 2.07
CA PRO A 181 -6.23 -18.30 1.12
C PRO A 181 -5.21 -17.37 1.81
N VAL A 182 -5.62 -16.66 2.85
CA VAL A 182 -4.74 -15.77 3.61
C VAL A 182 -3.76 -16.58 4.44
N LEU A 183 -4.24 -17.62 5.14
CA LEU A 183 -3.40 -18.51 5.94
C LEU A 183 -2.31 -19.17 5.11
N ALA A 184 -2.60 -19.55 3.86
CA ALA A 184 -1.60 -20.09 2.94
C ALA A 184 -0.46 -19.09 2.66
N LEU A 185 -0.77 -17.80 2.48
CA LEU A 185 0.24 -16.76 2.33
C LEU A 185 1.04 -16.53 3.63
N LEU A 186 0.35 -16.50 4.77
CA LEU A 186 1.01 -16.31 6.07
C LEU A 186 1.94 -17.48 6.43
N GLU A 187 1.63 -18.70 6.00
CA GLU A 187 2.49 -19.88 6.16
C GLU A 187 3.88 -19.70 5.51
N HIS A 188 3.97 -18.94 4.42
CA HIS A 188 5.24 -18.59 3.79
C HIS A 188 6.00 -17.49 4.55
N LEU A 189 5.27 -16.58 5.20
CA LEU A 189 5.82 -15.38 5.83
C LEU A 189 6.08 -15.52 7.34
N LYS A 190 5.67 -16.63 7.95
CA LYS A 190 5.77 -16.88 9.40
C LYS A 190 7.19 -16.80 9.98
N ASP A 191 8.21 -17.05 9.16
CA ASP A 191 9.64 -17.03 9.50
C ASP A 191 10.39 -15.86 8.85
N ASP A 192 9.67 -14.86 8.33
CA ASP A 192 10.30 -13.78 7.58
C ASP A 192 11.44 -13.13 8.39
N PRO A 193 12.62 -12.87 7.81
CA PRO A 193 13.72 -12.23 8.54
C PRO A 193 13.38 -10.80 9.00
N SER A 194 12.44 -10.13 8.32
CA SER A 194 12.01 -8.78 8.67
C SER A 194 11.00 -8.77 9.80
N ASP A 195 11.33 -8.06 10.88
CA ASP A 195 10.41 -7.85 12.01
C ASP A 195 9.12 -7.13 11.59
N MET A 196 9.20 -6.22 10.63
CA MET A 196 8.03 -5.53 10.07
C MET A 196 7.04 -6.51 9.42
N VAL A 197 7.56 -7.51 8.70
CA VAL A 197 6.72 -8.55 8.08
C VAL A 197 6.10 -9.43 9.15
N ARG A 198 6.88 -9.93 10.11
CA ARG A 198 6.36 -10.79 11.19
C ARG A 198 5.28 -10.10 12.04
N ARG A 199 5.43 -8.80 12.35
CA ARG A 199 4.38 -8.01 13.01
C ARG A 199 3.10 -7.92 12.19
N SER A 200 3.21 -7.77 10.87
CA SER A 200 2.06 -7.79 9.98
C SER A 200 1.36 -9.15 10.01
N VAL A 201 2.12 -10.25 9.97
CA VAL A 201 1.58 -11.62 10.07
C VAL A 201 0.81 -11.80 11.37
N ALA A 202 1.39 -11.39 12.51
CA ALA A 202 0.72 -11.44 13.80
C ALA A 202 -0.57 -10.62 13.85
N ASN A 203 -0.57 -9.40 13.28
CA ASN A 203 -1.76 -8.57 13.18
C ASN A 203 -2.84 -9.19 12.28
N ASN A 204 -2.44 -9.88 11.21
CA ASN A 204 -3.36 -10.59 10.34
C ASN A 204 -4.00 -11.79 11.06
N LEU A 205 -3.21 -12.61 11.74
CA LEU A 205 -3.73 -13.69 12.60
C LEU A 205 -4.69 -13.16 13.68
N ASN A 206 -4.38 -12.03 14.30
CA ASN A 206 -5.28 -11.39 15.27
C ASN A 206 -6.60 -10.90 14.64
N ASP A 207 -6.60 -10.53 13.36
CA ASP A 207 -7.84 -10.21 12.64
C ASP A 207 -8.66 -11.47 12.35
N ILE A 208 -8.00 -12.57 11.95
CA ILE A 208 -8.65 -13.87 11.69
C ILE A 208 -9.24 -14.45 12.98
N ALA A 209 -8.54 -14.35 14.12
CA ALA A 209 -8.97 -14.88 15.41
C ALA A 209 -10.30 -14.30 15.92
N LYS A 210 -10.73 -13.15 15.40
CA LYS A 210 -12.03 -12.52 15.73
C LYS A 210 -13.22 -13.32 15.23
N ASP A 211 -13.03 -14.13 14.19
CA ASP A 211 -14.08 -14.93 13.55
C ASP A 211 -13.73 -16.43 13.57
N HIS A 212 -12.44 -16.77 13.54
CA HIS A 212 -11.93 -18.16 13.47
C HIS A 212 -10.86 -18.43 14.56
N PRO A 213 -11.18 -18.31 15.86
CA PRO A 213 -10.21 -18.42 16.95
C PRO A 213 -9.51 -19.80 16.99
N GLU A 214 -10.26 -20.89 16.82
CA GLU A 214 -9.72 -22.25 16.86
C GLU A 214 -8.70 -22.50 15.74
N VAL A 215 -8.94 -21.96 14.55
CA VAL A 215 -8.01 -22.06 13.41
C VAL A 215 -6.68 -21.38 13.74
N VAL A 216 -6.73 -20.20 14.38
CA VAL A 216 -5.51 -19.47 14.77
C VAL A 216 -4.79 -20.17 15.92
N ILE A 217 -5.51 -20.69 16.91
CA ILE A 217 -4.91 -21.46 18.03
C ILE A 217 -4.17 -22.68 17.49
N GLN A 218 -4.80 -23.45 16.59
CA GLN A 218 -4.17 -24.60 15.97
C GLN A 218 -2.91 -24.19 15.18
N ARG A 219 -3.00 -23.17 14.33
CA ARG A 219 -1.84 -22.69 13.54
C ARG A 219 -0.68 -22.22 14.40
N CYS A 220 -0.95 -21.43 15.45
CA CYS A 220 0.08 -21.00 16.38
C CYS A 220 0.70 -22.18 17.14
N THR A 221 -0.08 -23.21 17.45
CA THR A 221 0.40 -24.43 18.11
C THR A 221 1.35 -25.20 17.19
N ASP A 222 0.95 -25.38 15.92
CA ASP A 222 1.76 -26.04 14.89
C ASP A 222 3.08 -25.28 14.65
N TRP A 223 3.02 -23.95 14.52
CA TRP A 223 4.20 -23.12 14.28
C TRP A 223 5.17 -23.05 15.45
N LYS A 224 4.68 -23.28 16.68
CA LYS A 224 5.52 -23.36 17.87
C LYS A 224 6.29 -24.67 17.95
N ALA A 225 5.74 -25.77 17.43
CA ALA A 225 6.37 -27.08 17.46
C ALA A 225 7.67 -27.16 16.65
N ASP A 226 7.81 -26.32 15.61
CA ASP A 226 9.00 -26.19 14.75
C ASP A 226 9.45 -24.72 14.65
N ALA A 227 9.54 -24.04 15.79
CA ALA A 227 9.89 -22.63 15.82
C ALA A 227 11.35 -22.40 15.37
N SER A 228 11.55 -21.56 14.36
CA SER A 228 12.89 -21.06 14.03
C SER A 228 13.34 -20.01 15.06
N HIS A 229 14.63 -19.66 15.05
CA HIS A 229 15.16 -18.57 15.89
C HIS A 229 14.42 -17.22 15.72
N HIS A 230 13.74 -17.00 14.59
CA HIS A 230 12.93 -15.80 14.37
C HIS A 230 11.58 -15.81 15.11
N ARG A 231 11.13 -16.98 15.60
CA ARG A 231 9.88 -17.18 16.38
C ARG A 231 10.09 -17.43 17.88
N GLU A 232 11.34 -17.52 18.36
CA GLU A 232 11.67 -17.89 19.75
C GLU A 232 11.47 -16.78 20.80
N LYS A 233 10.96 -15.60 20.42
CA LYS A 233 10.82 -14.43 21.33
C LYS A 233 9.38 -14.02 21.54
#